data_AF-A0A411MJ95-F1
#
_entry.id   AF-A0A411MJ95-F1
#
_cell.length_a   1.000
_cell.length_b   1.000
_cell.length_c   1.000
_cell.angle_alpha   90.00
_cell.angle_beta   90.00
_cell.angle_gamma   90.00
#
_symmetry.space_group_name_H-M   'P 1'
#
loop_
_entity.id
_entity.type
_entity.pdbx_description
1 polymer ?
#
loop_
_entity_poly.entity_id
_entity_poly.type
_entity_poly.pdbx_seq_one_letter_code
_entity_poly.pdbx_strand_id
1 'polypeptide(L)'
;MIEFILGVYLYSLFDAKKLTMKLLLPLAVSVAVLGGLYQIGSVVSALGSFSRPLLVGGSAFCIVAIALTLERNNLKANSFFVRLGDASYSLYLTHWLVVTNLPSLMDIYGFGNMPFAYFVAINVGVSLILSEVVYHLIEKPLRDSSKISVSKLLSNLKTSKTVATQKEVA
;
A
#
# COMPACT_ATOMS: atom_id res chain seq x y z
N MET A 1 -10.54 -15.15 9.16
CA MET A 1 -9.70 -16.21 9.77
C MET A 1 -8.97 -17.02 8.71
N ILE A 2 -9.64 -17.38 7.61
CA ILE A 2 -9.03 -18.09 6.48
C ILE A 2 -7.82 -17.32 5.91
N GLU A 3 -7.91 -16.00 5.83
CA GLU A 3 -6.84 -15.12 5.32
C GLU A 3 -5.58 -15.20 6.18
N PHE A 4 -5.76 -15.29 7.50
CA PHE A 4 -4.65 -15.46 8.44
C PHE A 4 -3.99 -16.84 8.27
N ILE A 5 -4.80 -17.89 8.13
CA ILE A 5 -4.32 -19.25 7.88
C ILE A 5 -3.55 -19.31 6.56
N LEU A 6 -4.04 -18.66 5.51
CA LEU A 6 -3.36 -18.54 4.22
C LEU A 6 -2.00 -17.81 4.37
N GLY A 7 -1.93 -16.78 5.21
CA GLY A 7 -0.67 -16.11 5.53
C GLY A 7 0.34 -17.03 6.22
N VAL A 8 -0.09 -17.80 7.22
CA VAL A 8 0.76 -18.80 7.90
C VAL A 8 1.22 -19.88 6.91
N TYR A 9 0.32 -20.35 6.05
CA TYR A 9 0.66 -21.32 5.01
C TYR A 9 1.68 -20.77 4.01
N LEU A 10 1.54 -19.50 3.61
CA LEU A 10 2.49 -18.83 2.73
C LEU A 10 3.89 -18.79 3.33
N TYR A 11 3.99 -18.51 4.63
CA TYR A 11 5.26 -18.54 5.34
C TYR A 11 5.92 -19.92 5.27
N SER A 12 5.15 -21.00 5.48
CA SER A 12 5.68 -22.37 5.34
C SER A 12 6.18 -22.67 3.92
N LEU A 13 5.53 -22.14 2.87
CA LEU A 13 6.01 -22.26 1.49
C LEU A 13 7.30 -21.48 1.22
N PHE A 14 7.43 -20.32 1.84
CA PHE A 14 8.63 -19.49 1.77
C PHE A 14 9.81 -20.18 2.45
N ASP A 15 9.62 -20.69 3.68
CA ASP A 15 10.65 -21.42 4.44
C ASP A 15 11.07 -22.73 3.74
N ALA A 16 10.09 -23.47 3.18
CA ALA A 16 10.34 -24.66 2.36
C ALA A 16 11.00 -24.35 1.00
N LYS A 17 11.34 -23.09 0.70
CA LYS A 17 12.01 -22.64 -0.53
C LYS A 17 11.25 -22.94 -1.82
N LYS A 18 9.94 -23.24 -1.75
CA LYS A 18 9.12 -23.64 -2.90
C LYS A 18 8.68 -22.45 -3.77
N LEU A 19 8.81 -21.22 -3.27
CA LEU A 19 8.58 -20.01 -4.05
C LEU A 19 9.71 -19.80 -5.05
N THR A 20 9.39 -19.97 -6.33
CA THR A 20 10.31 -19.87 -7.47
C THR A 20 9.88 -18.74 -8.41
N MET A 21 10.83 -18.18 -9.16
CA MET A 21 10.58 -17.09 -10.11
C MET A 21 9.52 -17.42 -11.17
N LYS A 22 9.36 -18.70 -11.52
CA LYS A 22 8.35 -19.18 -12.47
C LYS A 22 6.91 -18.91 -12.00
N LEU A 23 6.70 -18.74 -10.70
CA LEU A 23 5.39 -18.47 -10.12
C LEU A 23 4.97 -17.00 -10.22
N LEU A 24 5.88 -16.08 -10.58
CA LEU A 24 5.54 -14.64 -10.64
C LEU A 24 4.42 -14.35 -11.66
N LEU A 25 4.56 -14.87 -12.88
CA LEU A 25 3.58 -14.65 -13.94
C LEU A 25 2.18 -15.19 -13.57
N PRO A 26 2.02 -16.47 -13.17
CA PRO A 26 0.69 -16.96 -12.79
C PRO A 26 0.13 -16.25 -11.56
N LEU A 27 0.96 -15.91 -10.56
CA LEU A 27 0.48 -15.13 -9.40
C LEU A 27 -0.01 -13.73 -9.81
N ALA A 28 0.71 -13.04 -10.71
CA ALA A 28 0.30 -11.72 -11.19
C ALA A 28 -1.01 -11.78 -11.98
N VAL A 29 -1.18 -12.81 -12.82
CA VAL A 29 -2.45 -13.06 -13.53
C VAL A 29 -3.57 -13.35 -12.54
N SER A 30 -3.33 -14.17 -11.51
CA SER A 30 -4.32 -14.44 -10.46
C SER A 30 -4.73 -13.17 -9.71
N VAL A 31 -3.80 -12.25 -9.42
CA VAL A 31 -4.14 -10.94 -8.82
C VAL A 31 -5.07 -10.15 -9.73
N ALA A 32 -4.73 -10.02 -11.02
CA ALA A 32 -5.54 -9.27 -11.98
C ALA A 32 -6.94 -9.87 -12.17
N VAL A 33 -7.04 -11.19 -12.25
CA VAL A 33 -8.30 -11.91 -12.42
C VAL A 33 -9.17 -11.79 -11.16
N LEU A 34 -8.64 -12.11 -9.98
CA LEU A 34 -9.41 -12.05 -8.74
C LEU A 34 -9.83 -10.61 -8.41
N GLY A 35 -8.94 -9.64 -8.61
CA GLY A 35 -9.23 -8.22 -8.43
C GLY A 35 -10.28 -7.71 -9.43
N GLY A 36 -10.19 -8.12 -10.70
CA GLY A 36 -11.19 -7.78 -11.73
C GLY A 36 -12.56 -8.38 -11.43
N LEU A 37 -12.61 -9.65 -11.02
CA LEU A 37 -13.86 -10.33 -10.63
C LEU A 37 -14.54 -9.66 -9.43
N TYR A 38 -13.76 -9.08 -8.49
CA TYR A 38 -14.31 -8.35 -7.35
C TYR A 38 -15.08 -7.09 -7.76
N GLN A 39 -14.74 -6.47 -8.89
CA GLN A 39 -15.45 -5.29 -9.40
C GLN A 39 -16.78 -5.65 -10.08
N ILE A 40 -17.02 -6.93 -10.36
CA ILE A 40 -18.24 -7.40 -11.02
C ILE A 40 -19.27 -7.74 -9.94
N GLY A 41 -20.23 -6.85 -9.72
CA GLY A 41 -21.24 -6.99 -8.67
C GLY A 41 -22.02 -8.30 -8.70
N SER A 42 -22.30 -8.85 -9.89
CA SER A 42 -22.98 -10.15 -10.05
C SER A 42 -22.16 -11.34 -9.53
N VAL A 43 -20.83 -11.28 -9.65
CA VAL A 43 -19.91 -12.31 -9.13
C VAL A 43 -19.85 -12.22 -7.61
N VAL A 44 -19.78 -11.00 -7.08
CA VAL A 44 -19.79 -10.77 -5.62
C VAL A 44 -21.11 -11.26 -5.01
N SER A 45 -22.25 -10.95 -5.63
CA SER A 45 -23.55 -11.43 -5.16
C SER A 45 -23.70 -12.95 -5.25
N ALA A 46 -23.18 -13.58 -6.31
CA ALA A 46 -23.25 -15.03 -6.48
C ALA A 46 -22.43 -15.79 -5.44
N LEU A 47 -21.27 -15.25 -5.05
CA LEU A 47 -20.40 -15.83 -4.03
C LEU A 47 -20.84 -15.48 -2.59
N GLY A 48 -21.77 -14.53 -2.42
CA GLY A 48 -22.29 -14.12 -1.13
C GLY A 48 -21.19 -13.79 -0.11
N SER A 49 -21.28 -14.40 1.07
CA SER A 49 -20.32 -14.19 2.17
C SER A 49 -18.88 -14.69 1.87
N PHE A 50 -18.69 -15.57 0.88
CA PHE A 50 -17.37 -16.10 0.51
C PHE A 50 -16.62 -15.20 -0.49
N SER A 51 -17.30 -14.22 -1.09
CA SER A 51 -16.70 -13.29 -2.06
C SER A 51 -15.47 -12.59 -1.49
N ARG A 52 -15.54 -12.09 -0.26
CA ARG A 52 -14.47 -11.31 0.37
C ARG A 52 -13.23 -12.15 0.71
N PRO A 53 -13.31 -13.26 1.46
CA PRO A 53 -12.14 -14.07 1.74
C PRO A 53 -11.48 -14.65 0.49
N LEU A 54 -12.29 -15.02 -0.52
CA LEU A 54 -11.77 -15.66 -1.73
C LEU A 54 -11.15 -14.67 -2.70
N LEU A 55 -11.86 -13.59 -3.06
CA LEU A 55 -11.39 -12.63 -4.06
C LEU A 55 -10.36 -11.66 -3.48
N VAL A 56 -10.65 -11.08 -2.32
CA VAL A 56 -9.75 -10.11 -1.66
C VAL A 56 -8.64 -10.83 -0.91
N GLY A 57 -8.96 -11.89 -0.16
CA GLY A 57 -7.94 -12.68 0.53
C GLY A 57 -7.02 -13.45 -0.43
N GLY A 58 -7.57 -14.02 -1.51
CA GLY A 58 -6.79 -14.69 -2.54
C GLY A 58 -5.86 -13.75 -3.31
N SER A 59 -6.33 -12.55 -3.68
CA SER A 59 -5.46 -11.54 -4.29
C SER A 59 -4.39 -11.05 -3.34
N ALA A 60 -4.71 -10.81 -2.06
CA ALA A 60 -3.72 -10.44 -1.05
C ALA A 60 -2.65 -11.53 -0.86
N PHE A 61 -3.03 -12.80 -0.78
CA PHE A 61 -2.09 -13.93 -0.73
C PHE A 61 -1.13 -13.93 -1.92
N CYS A 62 -1.65 -13.72 -3.13
CA CYS A 62 -0.82 -13.69 -4.34
C CYS A 62 0.15 -12.49 -4.35
N ILE A 63 -0.30 -11.30 -3.92
CA ILE A 63 0.54 -10.11 -3.82
C ILE A 63 1.71 -10.34 -2.86
N VAL A 64 1.44 -10.90 -1.68
CA VAL A 64 2.50 -11.19 -0.69
C VAL A 64 3.46 -12.27 -1.21
N ALA A 65 2.93 -13.31 -1.89
CA ALA A 65 3.76 -14.35 -2.50
C ALA A 65 4.71 -13.79 -3.57
N ILE A 66 4.23 -12.84 -4.38
CA ILE A 66 5.05 -12.11 -5.36
C ILE A 66 6.14 -11.32 -4.64
N ALA A 67 5.78 -10.53 -3.62
CA ALA A 67 6.73 -9.70 -2.88
C ALA A 67 7.86 -10.53 -2.25
N LEU A 68 7.53 -11.64 -1.59
CA LEU A 68 8.51 -12.56 -1.00
C LEU A 68 9.39 -13.23 -2.06
N THR A 69 8.82 -13.57 -3.22
CA THR A 69 9.60 -14.15 -4.34
C THR A 69 10.58 -13.12 -4.90
N LEU A 70 10.17 -11.85 -5.06
CA LEU A 70 11.04 -10.78 -5.54
C LEU A 70 12.16 -10.45 -4.55
N GLU A 71 11.84 -10.34 -3.27
CA GLU A 71 12.80 -10.08 -2.19
C GLU A 71 13.88 -11.16 -2.13
N ARG A 72 13.48 -12.43 -2.18
CA ARG A 72 14.40 -13.57 -2.16
C ARG A 72 15.39 -13.58 -3.33
N ASN A 73 14.98 -13.05 -4.48
CA ASN A 73 15.83 -12.95 -5.66
C ASN A 73 16.59 -11.61 -5.76
N ASN A 74 16.58 -10.81 -4.69
CA ASN A 74 17.21 -9.49 -4.61
C ASN A 74 16.75 -8.52 -5.72
N LEU A 75 15.55 -8.71 -6.25
CA LEU A 75 14.98 -7.85 -7.27
C LEU A 75 14.39 -6.61 -6.59
N LYS A 76 15.04 -5.47 -6.81
CA LYS A 76 14.58 -4.18 -6.29
C LYS A 76 13.56 -3.58 -7.26
N ALA A 77 12.49 -3.02 -6.69
CA ALA A 77 11.56 -2.21 -7.46
C ALA A 77 12.26 -0.95 -7.98
N ASN A 78 11.81 -0.45 -9.14
CA ASN A 78 12.31 0.81 -9.69
C ASN A 78 12.03 1.97 -8.72
N SER A 79 12.93 2.95 -8.65
CA SER A 79 12.82 4.11 -7.76
C SER A 79 11.50 4.87 -7.93
N PHE A 80 10.95 4.90 -9.16
CA PHE A 80 9.64 5.48 -9.43
C PHE A 80 8.50 4.77 -8.67
N PHE A 81 8.45 3.44 -8.70
CA PHE A 81 7.42 2.67 -8.00
C PHE A 81 7.57 2.74 -6.49
N VAL A 82 8.81 2.77 -5.99
CA VAL A 82 9.09 3.00 -4.57
C VAL A 82 8.56 4.35 -4.13
N ARG A 83 8.84 5.41 -4.90
CA ARG A 83 8.37 6.77 -4.60
C ARG A 83 6.84 6.88 -4.64
N LEU A 84 6.20 6.24 -5.61
CA LEU A 84 4.74 6.19 -5.69
C LEU A 84 4.13 5.44 -4.50
N GLY A 85 4.80 4.37 -4.04
CA GLY A 85 4.45 3.66 -2.82
C GLY A 85 4.60 4.53 -1.58
N ASP A 86 5.70 5.27 -1.45
CA ASP A 86 5.92 6.19 -0.34
C ASP A 86 4.86 7.30 -0.27
N ALA A 87 4.40 7.81 -1.42
CA ALA A 87 3.36 8.83 -1.51
C ALA A 87 1.93 8.27 -1.41
N SER A 88 1.75 6.94 -1.33
CA SER A 88 0.42 6.31 -1.37
C SER A 88 -0.50 6.74 -0.22
N TYR A 89 0.06 7.08 0.94
CA TYR A 89 -0.71 7.58 2.08
C TYR A 89 -1.24 9.00 1.81
N SER A 90 -0.38 9.90 1.35
CA SER A 90 -0.79 11.23 0.86
C SER A 90 -1.85 11.13 -0.24
N LEU A 91 -1.73 10.16 -1.15
CA LEU A 91 -2.71 9.91 -2.21
C LEU A 91 -4.06 9.55 -1.60
N TYR A 92 -4.07 8.60 -0.66
CA TYR A 92 -5.30 8.18 0.03
C TYR A 92 -6.02 9.34 0.72
N LEU A 93 -5.29 10.29 1.32
CA LEU A 93 -5.91 11.45 1.96
C LEU A 93 -6.43 12.49 0.96
N THR A 94 -5.70 12.71 -0.14
CA THR A 94 -5.96 13.83 -1.05
C THR A 94 -6.87 13.49 -2.21
N HIS A 95 -6.89 12.24 -2.69
CA HIS A 95 -7.65 11.86 -3.87
C HIS A 95 -9.16 12.11 -3.71
N TRP A 96 -9.73 11.88 -2.51
CA TRP A 96 -11.14 12.16 -2.24
C TRP A 96 -11.47 13.65 -2.43
N LEU A 97 -10.59 14.55 -2.00
CA LEU A 97 -10.77 15.99 -2.18
C LEU A 97 -10.77 16.36 -3.66
N VAL A 98 -9.89 15.75 -4.45
CA VAL A 98 -9.85 15.96 -5.90
C VAL A 98 -11.13 15.44 -6.55
N VAL A 99 -11.53 14.20 -6.29
CA VAL A 99 -12.71 13.57 -6.90
C VAL A 99 -13.99 14.34 -6.59
N THR A 100 -14.09 14.97 -5.41
CA THR A 100 -15.29 15.73 -5.00
C THR A 100 -15.31 17.16 -5.53
N ASN A 101 -14.16 17.85 -5.59
CA ASN A 101 -14.12 19.28 -5.96
C ASN A 101 -13.84 19.52 -7.44
N LEU A 102 -13.11 18.62 -8.10
CA LEU A 102 -12.72 18.78 -9.50
C LEU A 102 -13.92 18.83 -10.47
N PRO A 103 -14.99 18.01 -10.34
CA PRO A 103 -16.16 18.13 -11.21
C PRO A 103 -16.79 19.52 -11.16
N SER A 104 -17.03 20.04 -9.94
CA SER A 104 -17.64 21.36 -9.75
C SER A 104 -16.79 22.49 -10.35
N LEU A 105 -15.46 22.40 -10.25
CA LEU A 105 -14.56 23.35 -10.90
C LEU A 105 -14.66 23.24 -12.42
N MET A 106 -14.64 22.04 -12.99
CA MET A 106 -14.73 21.83 -14.44
C MET A 106 -16.05 22.34 -15.03
N ASP A 107 -17.16 22.20 -14.30
CA ASP A 107 -18.47 22.71 -14.70
C ASP A 107 -18.50 24.24 -14.76
N ILE A 108 -17.87 24.93 -13.79
CA ILE A 108 -17.74 26.39 -13.78
C ILE A 108 -16.95 26.89 -15.01
N TYR A 109 -15.88 26.18 -15.39
CA TYR A 109 -15.06 26.52 -16.55
C TYR A 109 -15.63 26.01 -17.89
N GLY A 110 -16.81 25.39 -17.89
CA GLY A 110 -17.52 24.99 -19.12
C GLY A 110 -17.06 23.66 -19.74
N PHE A 111 -16.34 22.81 -19.00
CA PHE A 111 -15.83 21.51 -19.46
C PHE A 111 -16.77 20.31 -19.18
N GLY A 112 -18.04 20.55 -18.83
CA GLY A 112 -18.98 19.51 -18.37
C GLY A 112 -19.32 18.40 -19.39
N ASN A 113 -19.06 18.60 -20.69
CA ASN A 113 -19.37 17.63 -21.76
C ASN A 113 -18.17 16.77 -22.21
N MET A 114 -17.16 16.59 -21.35
CA MET A 114 -16.00 15.78 -21.69
C MET A 114 -16.31 14.27 -21.61
N PRO A 115 -15.74 13.42 -22.50
CA PRO A 115 -15.94 11.98 -22.39
C PRO A 115 -15.40 11.45 -21.06
N PHE A 116 -16.12 10.48 -20.47
CA PHE A 116 -15.82 9.94 -19.14
C PHE A 116 -14.37 9.48 -18.97
N ALA A 117 -13.77 8.87 -20.00
CA ALA A 117 -12.39 8.41 -19.97
C ALA A 117 -11.39 9.56 -19.73
N TYR A 118 -11.60 10.71 -20.37
CA TYR A 118 -10.73 11.87 -20.18
C TYR A 118 -10.94 12.50 -18.81
N PHE A 119 -12.18 12.59 -18.34
CA PHE A 119 -12.48 13.06 -16.99
C PHE A 119 -11.77 12.21 -15.92
N VAL A 120 -11.80 10.88 -16.06
CA VAL A 120 -11.08 9.97 -15.16
C VAL A 120 -9.56 10.18 -15.26
N ALA A 121 -9.01 10.26 -16.48
CA ALA A 121 -7.57 10.48 -16.67
C ALA A 121 -7.09 11.78 -16.01
N ILE A 122 -7.85 12.87 -16.15
CA ILE A 122 -7.56 14.16 -15.51
C ILE A 122 -7.66 14.03 -13.99
N ASN A 123 -8.72 13.42 -13.45
CA ASN A 123 -8.88 13.23 -12.00
C ASN A 123 -7.72 12.43 -11.40
N VAL A 124 -7.33 11.33 -12.04
CA VAL A 124 -6.19 10.51 -11.62
C VAL A 124 -4.90 11.32 -11.69
N GLY A 125 -4.67 12.05 -12.79
CA GLY A 125 -3.50 12.89 -12.97
C GLY A 125 -3.37 13.97 -11.89
N VAL A 126 -4.45 14.71 -11.64
CA VAL A 126 -4.50 15.76 -10.60
C VAL A 126 -4.30 15.17 -9.21
N SER A 127 -4.92 14.00 -8.93
CA SER A 127 -4.76 13.31 -7.65
C SER A 127 -3.32 12.88 -7.40
N LEU A 128 -2.64 12.35 -8.42
CA LEU A 128 -1.23 11.96 -8.32
C LEU A 128 -0.32 13.16 -8.08
N ILE A 129 -0.53 14.26 -8.79
CA ILE A 129 0.27 15.48 -8.64
C ILE A 129 0.05 16.07 -7.25
N LEU A 130 -1.21 16.22 -6.81
CA LEU A 130 -1.53 16.79 -5.51
C LEU A 130 -0.98 15.92 -4.36
N SER A 131 -1.10 14.60 -4.50
CA SER A 131 -0.52 13.64 -3.57
C SER A 131 0.98 13.83 -3.42
N GLU A 132 1.71 13.95 -4.53
CA GLU A 132 3.16 14.12 -4.51
C GLU A 132 3.56 15.44 -3.81
N VAL A 133 2.81 16.52 -4.07
CA VAL A 133 3.03 17.81 -3.40
C VAL A 133 2.82 17.70 -1.89
N VAL A 134 1.71 17.09 -1.47
CA VAL A 134 1.41 16.87 -0.04
C VAL A 134 2.43 15.96 0.62
N TYR A 135 2.91 14.94 -0.08
CA TYR A 135 3.94 14.03 0.42
C TYR A 135 5.24 14.77 0.75
N HIS A 136 5.74 15.64 -0.15
CA HIS A 136 6.99 16.38 0.12
C HIS A 136 6.83 17.50 1.13
N LEU A 137 5.68 18.19 1.15
CA LEU A 137 5.46 19.35 2.01
C LEU A 137 5.05 18.99 3.44
N ILE A 138 4.32 17.88 3.63
CA ILE A 138 3.69 17.55 4.91
C ILE A 138 4.20 16.20 5.42
N GLU A 139 4.04 15.14 4.64
CA GLU A 139 4.28 13.77 5.12
C GLU A 139 5.77 13.50 5.39
N LYS A 140 6.64 13.86 4.44
CA LYS A 140 8.09 13.67 4.56
C LYS A 140 8.68 14.40 5.78
N PRO A 141 8.44 15.71 6.02
CA PRO A 141 8.98 16.38 7.19
C PRO A 141 8.42 15.84 8.52
N LEU A 142 7.15 15.43 8.57
CA LEU A 142 6.56 14.79 9.76
C LEU A 142 7.23 13.43 10.05
N ARG A 143 7.45 12.63 9.01
CA ARG A 143 8.10 11.32 9.14
C ARG A 143 9.55 11.44 9.59
N ASP A 144 10.28 12.43 9.10
CA ASP A 144 11.67 12.63 9.50
C ASP A 144 11.77 13.20 10.92
N SER A 145 10.84 14.09 11.32
CA SER A 145 10.76 14.64 12.68
C SER A 145 10.43 13.58 13.74
N SER A 146 9.54 12.63 13.44
CA SER A 146 9.16 11.57 14.38
C SER A 146 10.32 10.62 14.71
N LYS A 147 11.18 10.31 13.73
CA LYS A 147 12.38 9.46 13.94
C LYS A 147 13.39 10.11 14.88
N ILE A 148 13.53 11.44 14.81
CA ILE A 148 14.45 12.21 15.67
C ILE A 148 13.95 12.19 17.12
N SER A 149 12.65 12.40 17.34
CA SER A 149 12.07 12.39 18.69
C SER A 149 12.16 11.02 19.36
N VAL A 150 11.89 9.94 18.63
CA VAL A 150 11.95 8.57 19.17
C VAL A 150 13.40 8.14 19.46
N SER A 151 14.36 8.46 18.59
CA SER A 151 15.77 8.12 18.82
C SER A 151 16.33 8.83 20.06
N LYS A 152 15.96 10.11 20.24
CA LYS A 152 16.35 10.92 21.41
C LYS A 152 15.72 10.41 22.71
N LEU A 153 14.46 9.96 22.67
CA LEU A 153 13.80 9.33 23.82
C LEU A 153 14.47 8.00 24.20
N LEU A 154 14.77 7.15 23.21
CA LEU A 154 15.44 5.87 23.45
C LEU A 154 16.88 6.04 23.98
N SER A 155 17.62 7.05 23.52
CA SER A 155 18.95 7.36 24.06
C SER A 155 18.90 7.85 25.51
N ASN A 156 17.87 8.63 25.87
CA ASN A 156 17.67 9.12 27.24
C ASN A 156 17.25 8.00 28.21
N LEU A 157 16.46 7.03 27.75
CA LEU A 157 16.12 5.85 28.55
C LEU A 157 17.33 4.93 28.77
N LYS A 158 18.20 4.79 27.76
CA LYS A 158 19.41 3.97 27.87
C LYS A 158 20.41 4.56 28.86
N THR A 159 20.61 5.87 28.84
CA THR A 159 21.50 6.59 29.78
C THR A 159 20.96 6.57 31.21
N SER A 160 19.65 6.76 31.41
CA SER A 160 19.02 6.65 32.75
C SER A 160 19.22 5.27 33.39
N LYS A 161 19.10 4.20 32.59
CA LYS A 161 19.28 2.82 33.07
C LYS A 161 20.73 2.52 33.52
N THR A 162 21.73 3.11 32.85
CA THR A 162 23.15 2.96 33.19
C THR A 162 23.52 3.71 34.48
N VAL A 163 22.90 4.86 34.73
CA VAL A 163 23.12 5.64 35.97
C VAL A 163 22.49 4.96 37.19
N ALA A 164 21.33 4.31 37.02
CA ALA A 164 20.69 3.57 38.10
C ALA A 164 21.50 2.33 38.54
N THR A 165 22.13 1.61 37.60
CA THR A 165 22.94 0.41 37.92
C THR A 165 24.25 0.75 38.63
N GLN A 166 24.81 1.95 38.43
CA GLN A 166 26.02 2.37 39.14
C GLN A 166 25.75 2.82 40.59
N LYS A 167 24.51 3.16 40.94
CA LYS A 167 24.13 3.55 42.32
C LYS A 167 23.82 2.36 43.24
N GLU A 168 23.57 1.16 42.71
CA GLU A 168 23.32 -0.05 43.50
C GLU A 168 24.60 -0.84 43.86
N VAL A 169 25.75 -0.46 43.28
CA VAL A 169 27.04 -1.17 43.47
C VAL A 169 28.02 -0.36 44.34
N ALA A 170 27.60 0.81 44.83
CA ALA A 170 28.36 1.67 45.76
C ALA A 170 27.63 1.73 47.11
#